data_AF-A0A7S1R737-F1
#
_entry.id   AF-A0A7S1R737-F1
#
_cell.length_a   1.000
_cell.length_b   1.000
_cell.length_c   1.000
_cell.angle_alpha   90.00
_cell.angle_beta   90.00
_cell.angle_gamma   90.00
#
_symmetry.space_group_name_H-M   'P 1'
#
loop_
_entity.id
_entity.type
_entity.pdbx_description
1 polymer ?
#
loop_
_entity_poly.entity_id
_entity_poly.type
_entity_poly.pdbx_seq_one_letter_code
_entity_poly.pdbx_strand_id
1 'polypeptide(L)'
;MQYAQALWDLDVGQQALYERLWSATMAMPAVGGSERLLFVLWLGLCHSVPVYGLNLFYTLFTRLAPKASERWRFLPGKRSSPKLVFKAIAYVTAFHALAPFAAYAMYPAAVRHMGGEAALFDPSGVPGLGKMLFQVVVCYLCTDCTFYWGHRALHVPALYKAIHKQHHEFTVSIGFAAQYAHPIELILGNVVPVLSGFVAFRMHFAVWCVWMFVALAGTTAA
;
A
#
# COMPACT_ATOMS: atom_id res chain seq x y z
N MET A 1 18.95 -29.61 3.38
CA MET A 1 19.03 -28.34 4.13
C MET A 1 19.80 -27.25 3.39
N GLN A 2 21.01 -27.49 2.85
CA GLN A 2 21.78 -26.47 2.12
C GLN A 2 21.04 -25.82 0.93
N TYR A 3 20.31 -26.59 0.12
CA TYR A 3 19.53 -26.05 -1.01
C TYR A 3 18.38 -25.13 -0.58
N ALA A 4 17.71 -25.43 0.53
CA ALA A 4 16.63 -24.59 1.05
C ALA A 4 17.18 -23.26 1.57
N GLN A 5 18.34 -23.28 2.23
CA GLN A 5 19.03 -22.08 2.68
C GLN A 5 19.55 -21.26 1.49
N ALA A 6 20.08 -21.91 0.45
CA ALA A 6 20.50 -21.25 -0.78
C ALA A 6 19.35 -20.53 -1.50
N LEU A 7 18.13 -21.09 -1.50
CA LEU A 7 16.94 -20.42 -2.04
C LEU A 7 16.41 -19.31 -1.12
N TRP A 8 16.51 -19.52 0.19
CA TRP A 8 16.04 -18.57 1.20
C TRP A 8 16.84 -17.26 1.20
N ASP A 9 18.16 -17.39 1.16
CA ASP A 9 19.12 -16.28 1.17
C ASP A 9 19.61 -15.90 -0.24
N LEU A 10 18.87 -16.33 -1.29
CA LEU A 10 19.23 -16.03 -2.68
C LEU A 10 19.20 -14.53 -2.93
N ASP A 11 20.36 -13.91 -3.10
CA ASP A 11 20.48 -12.57 -3.65
C ASP A 11 20.58 -12.65 -5.18
N VAL A 12 19.55 -12.17 -5.86
CA VAL A 12 19.54 -12.02 -7.33
C VAL A 12 19.93 -10.60 -7.76
N GLY A 13 20.53 -9.83 -6.84
CA GLY A 13 20.94 -8.43 -7.03
C GLY A 13 20.01 -7.43 -6.36
N GLN A 14 19.04 -7.86 -5.56
CA GLN A 14 18.11 -6.93 -4.89
C GLN A 14 18.80 -6.09 -3.81
N GLN A 15 19.85 -6.61 -3.14
CA GLN A 15 20.61 -5.81 -2.17
C GLN A 15 21.34 -4.65 -2.87
N ALA A 16 22.10 -4.99 -3.93
CA ALA A 16 22.81 -4.01 -4.75
C ALA A 16 21.86 -3.00 -5.42
N LEU A 17 20.68 -3.44 -5.88
CA LEU A 17 19.65 -2.55 -6.41
C LEU A 17 19.14 -1.59 -5.33
N TYR A 18 18.82 -2.10 -4.14
CA TYR A 18 18.36 -1.28 -3.03
C TYR A 18 19.42 -0.24 -2.63
N GLU A 19 20.69 -0.65 -2.48
CA GLU A 19 21.80 0.25 -2.15
C GLU A 19 21.96 1.37 -3.18
N ARG A 20 21.89 1.05 -4.48
CA ARG A 20 21.97 2.05 -5.56
C ARG A 20 20.81 3.05 -5.50
N LEU A 21 19.59 2.56 -5.34
CA LEU A 21 18.40 3.41 -5.25
C LEU A 21 18.43 4.28 -3.99
N TRP A 22 18.81 3.69 -2.85
CA TRP A 22 18.96 4.38 -1.57
C TRP A 22 19.97 5.52 -1.70
N SER A 23 21.18 5.22 -2.19
CA SER A 23 22.25 6.21 -2.35
C SER A 23 21.85 7.32 -3.33
N ALA A 24 21.24 6.96 -4.46
CA ALA A 24 20.77 7.93 -5.45
C ALA A 24 19.69 8.87 -4.89
N THR A 25 18.76 8.34 -4.09
CA THR A 25 17.69 9.14 -3.48
C THR A 25 18.17 9.97 -2.30
N MET A 26 19.11 9.46 -1.49
CA MET A 26 19.78 10.25 -0.44
C MET A 26 20.53 11.46 -1.00
N ALA A 27 21.15 11.31 -2.17
CA ALA A 27 21.90 12.36 -2.85
C ALA A 27 21.01 13.43 -3.53
N MET A 28 19.69 13.23 -3.61
CA MET A 28 18.79 14.22 -4.20
C MET A 28 18.77 15.51 -3.37
N PRO A 29 18.88 16.71 -3.98
CA PRO A 29 18.85 17.97 -3.24
C PRO A 29 17.60 18.15 -2.36
N ALA A 30 16.46 17.63 -2.79
CA ALA A 30 15.20 17.68 -2.04
C ALA A 30 15.17 16.76 -0.80
N VAL A 31 16.01 15.72 -0.77
CA VAL A 31 16.16 14.81 0.38
C VAL A 31 17.29 15.28 1.29
N GLY A 32 18.36 15.82 0.72
CA GLY A 32 19.45 16.46 1.46
C GLY A 32 20.13 15.54 2.47
N GLY A 33 20.22 14.24 2.17
CA GLY A 33 20.76 13.22 3.09
C GLY A 33 19.87 12.90 4.30
N SER A 34 18.63 13.40 4.37
CA SER A 34 17.72 13.08 5.47
C SER A 34 17.00 11.76 5.24
N GLU A 35 17.31 10.76 6.07
CA GLU A 35 16.60 9.47 6.07
C GLU A 35 15.10 9.63 6.32
N ARG A 36 14.71 10.62 7.13
CA ARG A 36 13.30 10.94 7.38
C ARG A 36 12.60 11.43 6.11
N LEU A 37 13.23 12.32 5.34
CA LEU A 37 12.66 12.78 4.07
C LEU A 37 12.66 11.66 3.02
N LEU A 38 13.68 10.81 3.02
CA LEU A 38 13.72 9.64 2.16
C LEU A 38 12.60 8.65 2.50
N PHE A 39 12.37 8.37 3.79
CA PHE A 39 11.27 7.53 4.26
C PHE A 39 9.92 8.05 3.74
N VAL A 40 9.67 9.36 3.83
CA VAL A 40 8.46 9.98 3.29
C VAL A 40 8.38 9.85 1.77
N LEU A 41 9.48 10.12 1.06
CA LEU A 41 9.54 10.03 -0.40
C LEU A 41 9.22 8.60 -0.87
N TRP A 42 9.93 7.60 -0.33
CA TRP A 42 9.75 6.21 -0.73
C TRP A 42 8.37 5.68 -0.35
N LEU A 43 7.87 5.99 0.86
CA LEU A 43 6.51 5.62 1.24
C LEU A 43 5.49 6.27 0.28
N GLY A 44 5.67 7.55 -0.04
CA GLY A 44 4.83 8.28 -0.98
C GLY A 44 4.84 7.70 -2.39
N LEU A 45 6.02 7.32 -2.90
CA LEU A 45 6.16 6.70 -4.23
C LEU A 45 5.58 5.29 -4.27
N CYS A 46 5.95 4.42 -3.33
CA CYS A 46 5.45 3.05 -3.22
C CYS A 46 3.92 3.01 -3.05
N HIS A 47 3.34 4.07 -2.49
CA HIS A 47 1.89 4.19 -2.38
C HIS A 47 1.23 4.84 -3.62
N SER A 48 1.70 6.00 -4.04
CA SER A 48 1.00 6.81 -5.05
C SER A 48 1.14 6.21 -6.45
N VAL A 49 2.29 5.63 -6.79
CA VAL A 49 2.51 5.03 -8.11
C VAL A 49 1.50 3.91 -8.40
N PRO A 50 1.31 2.88 -7.56
CA PRO A 50 0.30 1.85 -7.83
C PRO A 50 -1.11 2.42 -7.79
N VAL A 51 -1.45 3.33 -6.85
CA VAL A 51 -2.83 3.87 -6.80
C VAL A 51 -3.15 4.65 -8.07
N TYR A 52 -2.40 5.69 -8.40
CA TYR A 52 -2.75 6.54 -9.55
C TYR A 52 -2.43 5.85 -10.88
N GLY A 53 -1.31 5.12 -10.96
CA GLY A 53 -0.90 4.42 -12.17
C GLY A 53 -1.88 3.32 -12.57
N LEU A 54 -2.28 2.46 -11.63
CA LEU A 54 -3.24 1.38 -11.94
C LEU A 54 -4.65 1.93 -12.14
N ASN A 55 -5.10 2.90 -11.35
CA ASN A 55 -6.41 3.53 -11.61
C ASN A 55 -6.46 4.20 -12.98
N LEU A 56 -5.38 4.88 -13.41
CA LEU A 56 -5.28 5.45 -14.74
C LEU A 56 -5.32 4.35 -15.81
N PHE A 57 -4.53 3.29 -15.64
CA PHE A 57 -4.52 2.14 -16.54
C PHE A 57 -5.92 1.53 -16.70
N TYR A 58 -6.61 1.20 -15.61
CA TYR A 58 -7.96 0.62 -15.66
C TYR A 58 -9.00 1.60 -16.25
N THR A 59 -8.86 2.89 -15.96
CA THR A 59 -9.73 3.92 -16.56
C THR A 59 -9.52 4.02 -18.06
N LEU A 60 -8.27 3.98 -18.54
CA LEU A 60 -7.97 3.99 -19.97
C LEU A 60 -8.42 2.68 -20.63
N PHE A 61 -8.18 1.54 -20.00
CA PHE A 61 -8.60 0.23 -20.51
C PHE A 61 -10.12 0.15 -20.72
N THR A 62 -10.91 0.60 -19.73
CA THR A 62 -12.39 0.62 -19.84
C THR A 62 -12.90 1.60 -20.91
N ARG A 63 -12.13 2.64 -21.25
CA ARG A 63 -12.48 3.61 -22.30
C ARG A 63 -12.04 3.17 -23.70
N LEU A 64 -10.83 2.64 -23.83
CA LEU A 64 -10.22 2.28 -25.10
C LEU A 64 -10.62 0.87 -25.57
N ALA A 65 -10.91 -0.05 -24.65
CA ALA A 65 -11.28 -1.43 -24.95
C ALA A 65 -12.58 -1.85 -24.22
N PRO A 66 -13.71 -1.13 -24.40
CA PRO A 66 -14.92 -1.35 -23.60
C PRO A 66 -15.45 -2.78 -23.70
N LYS A 67 -15.47 -3.39 -24.88
CA LYS A 67 -15.90 -4.80 -25.07
C LYS A 67 -15.03 -5.79 -24.29
N ALA A 68 -13.70 -5.59 -24.30
CA ALA A 68 -12.77 -6.43 -23.56
C ALA A 68 -12.93 -6.23 -22.06
N SER A 69 -13.11 -4.98 -21.62
CA SER A 69 -13.34 -4.67 -20.20
C SER A 69 -14.63 -5.29 -19.67
N GLU A 70 -15.75 -5.15 -20.39
CA GLU A 70 -17.06 -5.67 -19.95
C GLU A 70 -17.07 -7.20 -19.82
N ARG A 71 -16.26 -7.93 -20.61
CA ARG A 71 -16.12 -9.39 -20.51
C ARG A 71 -15.70 -9.86 -19.11
N TRP A 72 -14.89 -9.06 -18.42
CA TRP A 72 -14.30 -9.42 -17.12
C TRP A 72 -14.92 -8.66 -15.95
N ARG A 73 -16.00 -7.89 -16.17
CA ARG A 73 -16.67 -7.18 -15.08
C ARG A 73 -17.56 -8.11 -14.30
N PHE A 74 -17.46 -8.03 -12.97
CA PHE A 74 -18.35 -8.75 -12.06
C PHE A 74 -19.82 -8.33 -12.20
N LEU A 75 -20.07 -7.04 -12.45
CA LEU A 75 -21.42 -6.48 -12.70
C LEU A 75 -21.50 -5.87 -14.11
N PRO A 76 -21.81 -6.68 -15.15
CA PRO A 76 -21.93 -6.20 -16.52
C PRO A 76 -22.95 -5.07 -16.64
N GLY A 77 -22.61 -4.02 -17.41
CA GLY A 77 -23.50 -2.91 -17.71
C GLY A 77 -23.78 -1.91 -16.56
N LYS A 78 -23.53 -2.27 -15.29
CA LYS A 78 -23.67 -1.32 -14.16
C LYS A 78 -22.45 -0.42 -14.08
N ARG A 79 -22.59 0.89 -13.80
CA ARG A 79 -21.46 1.80 -13.58
C ARG A 79 -21.78 2.79 -12.46
N SER A 80 -20.74 3.24 -11.75
CA SER A 80 -20.87 4.31 -10.75
C SER A 80 -21.10 5.66 -11.43
N SER A 81 -21.85 6.54 -10.77
CA SER A 81 -22.13 7.88 -11.27
C SER A 81 -20.83 8.68 -11.47
N PRO A 82 -20.64 9.37 -12.61
CA PRO A 82 -19.45 10.20 -12.84
C PRO A 82 -19.21 11.25 -11.74
N LYS A 83 -20.29 11.81 -11.18
CA LYS A 83 -20.21 12.77 -10.07
C LYS A 83 -19.62 12.13 -8.80
N LEU A 84 -20.04 10.90 -8.49
CA LEU A 84 -19.53 10.15 -7.34
C LEU A 84 -18.07 9.75 -7.55
N VAL A 85 -17.70 9.34 -8.77
CA VAL A 85 -16.31 9.04 -9.14
C VAL A 85 -15.42 10.27 -8.95
N PHE A 86 -15.84 11.44 -9.46
CA PHE A 86 -15.08 12.68 -9.30
C PHE A 86 -14.94 13.09 -7.83
N LYS A 87 -16.02 12.97 -7.05
CA LYS A 87 -15.99 13.20 -5.59
C LYS A 87 -14.96 12.31 -4.90
N ALA A 88 -14.93 11.02 -5.24
CA ALA A 88 -13.97 10.07 -4.68
C ALA A 88 -12.52 10.43 -5.05
N ILE A 89 -12.27 10.74 -6.33
CA ILE A 89 -10.93 11.15 -6.79
C ILE A 89 -10.45 12.38 -6.00
N ALA A 90 -11.27 13.44 -5.92
CA ALA A 90 -10.91 14.65 -5.19
C ALA A 90 -10.66 14.38 -3.71
N TYR A 91 -11.53 13.59 -3.06
CA TYR A 91 -11.42 13.22 -1.65
C TYR A 91 -10.13 12.43 -1.36
N VAL A 92 -9.89 11.36 -2.13
CA VAL A 92 -8.70 10.51 -1.98
C VAL A 92 -7.43 11.30 -2.25
N THR A 93 -7.43 12.14 -3.28
CA THR A 93 -6.27 13.01 -3.62
C THR A 93 -5.96 13.99 -2.49
N ALA A 94 -6.98 14.61 -1.88
CA ALA A 94 -6.78 15.49 -0.74
C ALA A 94 -6.19 14.73 0.46
N PHE A 95 -6.65 13.52 0.75
CA PHE A 95 -6.09 12.70 1.82
C PHE A 95 -4.63 12.29 1.52
N HIS A 96 -4.33 11.92 0.28
CA HIS A 96 -2.98 11.59 -0.15
C HIS A 96 -2.03 12.78 -0.09
N ALA A 97 -2.50 14.01 -0.31
CA ALA A 97 -1.70 15.21 -0.13
C ALA A 97 -1.31 15.44 1.35
N LEU A 98 -2.11 14.92 2.30
CA LEU A 98 -1.81 15.00 3.74
C LEU A 98 -0.94 13.83 4.24
N ALA A 99 -0.95 12.69 3.56
CA ALA A 99 -0.23 11.48 3.97
C ALA A 99 1.29 11.68 4.16
N PRO A 100 2.02 12.46 3.34
CA PRO A 100 3.45 12.75 3.57
C PRO A 100 3.74 13.40 4.92
N PHE A 101 2.84 14.27 5.43
CA PHE A 101 3.01 14.92 6.73
C PHE A 101 2.81 13.91 7.87
N ALA A 102 1.84 13.02 7.74
CA ALA A 102 1.64 11.93 8.70
C ALA A 102 2.84 10.97 8.70
N ALA A 103 3.35 10.62 7.51
CA ALA A 103 4.57 9.82 7.34
C ALA A 103 5.80 10.48 7.98
N TYR A 104 5.95 11.79 7.77
CA TYR A 104 7.00 12.56 8.41
C TYR A 104 6.86 12.48 9.94
N ALA A 105 5.67 12.73 10.48
CA ALA A 105 5.40 12.72 11.91
C ALA A 105 5.62 11.34 12.57
N MET A 106 5.25 10.24 11.89
CA MET A 106 5.37 8.88 12.44
C MET A 106 6.80 8.32 12.44
N TYR A 107 7.72 8.92 11.67
CA TYR A 107 9.08 8.40 11.48
C TYR A 107 9.83 8.06 12.79
N PRO A 108 9.88 8.93 13.82
CA PRO A 108 10.61 8.61 15.05
C PRO A 108 10.03 7.38 15.78
N ALA A 109 8.71 7.22 15.75
CA ALA A 109 8.04 6.07 16.34
C ALA A 109 8.33 4.80 15.53
N ALA A 110 8.35 4.89 14.21
CA ALA A 110 8.71 3.77 13.33
C ALA A 110 10.16 3.32 13.59
N VAL A 111 11.13 4.24 13.58
CA VAL A 111 12.55 3.95 13.87
C VAL A 111 12.69 3.29 15.24
N ARG A 112 12.05 3.84 16.28
CA ARG A 112 12.11 3.28 17.64
C ARG A 112 11.53 1.86 17.70
N HIS A 113 10.39 1.61 17.04
CA HIS A 113 9.75 0.30 17.02
C HIS A 113 10.61 -0.75 16.31
N MET A 114 11.30 -0.34 15.25
CA MET A 114 12.12 -1.22 14.42
C MET A 114 13.51 -1.50 15.01
N GLY A 115 13.92 -0.75 16.03
CA GLY A 115 15.21 -0.92 16.70
C GLY A 115 16.32 -0.03 16.17
N GLY A 116 15.98 1.05 15.45
CA GLY A 116 16.91 2.04 14.91
C GLY A 116 16.86 2.14 13.39
N GLU A 117 17.54 3.16 12.86
CA GLU A 117 17.62 3.46 11.42
C GLU A 117 18.33 2.33 10.66
N ALA A 118 19.45 1.84 11.19
CA ALA A 118 20.19 0.71 10.60
C ALA A 118 19.32 -0.55 10.45
N ALA A 119 18.50 -0.89 11.46
CA ALA A 119 17.61 -2.04 11.37
C ALA A 119 16.52 -1.89 10.28
N LEU A 120 16.15 -0.65 9.97
CA LEU A 120 15.10 -0.34 9.01
C LEU A 120 15.61 -0.20 7.58
N PHE A 121 16.81 0.35 7.40
CA PHE A 121 17.29 0.85 6.11
C PHE A 121 18.65 0.31 5.64
N ASP A 122 19.42 -0.40 6.47
CA ASP A 122 20.74 -0.89 6.06
C ASP A 122 20.62 -1.85 4.86
N PRO A 123 21.30 -1.57 3.72
CA PRO A 123 21.26 -2.44 2.55
C PRO A 123 21.64 -3.90 2.84
N SER A 124 22.54 -4.15 3.80
CA SER A 124 22.92 -5.50 4.22
C SER A 124 21.78 -6.27 4.91
N GLY A 125 20.79 -5.55 5.43
CA GLY A 125 19.57 -6.08 6.03
C GLY A 125 18.47 -6.46 5.03
N VAL A 126 18.65 -6.14 3.74
CA VAL A 126 17.69 -6.52 2.69
C VAL A 126 17.63 -8.05 2.58
N PRO A 127 16.45 -8.68 2.74
CA PRO A 127 16.36 -10.13 2.73
C PRO A 127 16.63 -10.73 1.34
N GLY A 128 17.14 -11.97 1.35
CA GLY A 128 17.16 -12.84 0.16
C GLY A 128 15.76 -13.01 -0.44
N LEU A 129 15.69 -13.38 -1.73
CA LEU A 129 14.45 -13.44 -2.48
C LEU A 129 13.43 -14.40 -1.84
N GLY A 130 13.87 -15.59 -1.41
CA GLY A 130 12.99 -16.55 -0.74
C GLY A 130 12.40 -16.00 0.55
N LYS A 131 13.23 -15.38 1.40
CA LYS A 131 12.79 -14.72 2.64
C LYS A 131 11.85 -13.54 2.36
N MET A 132 12.15 -12.72 1.35
CA MET A 132 11.30 -11.58 0.96
C MET A 132 9.92 -12.05 0.50
N LEU A 133 9.85 -13.07 -0.35
CA LEU A 133 8.58 -13.66 -0.81
C LEU A 133 7.78 -14.22 0.35
N PHE A 134 8.42 -14.94 1.27
CA PHE A 134 7.76 -15.43 2.48
C PHE A 134 7.21 -14.28 3.34
N GLN A 135 8.00 -13.23 3.55
CA GLN A 135 7.57 -12.06 4.32
C GLN A 135 6.39 -11.33 3.66
N VAL A 136 6.37 -11.24 2.32
CA VAL A 136 5.21 -10.73 1.56
C VAL A 136 3.97 -11.58 1.79
N VAL A 137 4.09 -12.91 1.79
CA VAL A 137 2.97 -13.82 2.10
C VAL A 137 2.50 -13.62 3.55
N VAL A 138 3.42 -13.49 4.51
CA VAL A 138 3.07 -13.19 5.91
C VAL A 138 2.31 -11.87 6.01
N CYS A 139 2.77 -10.82 5.34
CA CYS A 139 2.06 -9.54 5.29
C CYS A 139 0.66 -9.70 4.71
N TYR A 140 0.51 -10.44 3.60
CA TYR A 140 -0.79 -10.73 3.01
C TYR A 140 -1.75 -11.39 4.00
N LEU A 141 -1.31 -12.43 4.70
CA LEU A 141 -2.14 -13.13 5.69
C LEU A 141 -2.53 -12.22 6.87
N CYS A 142 -1.60 -11.37 7.33
CA CYS A 142 -1.87 -10.41 8.39
C CYS A 142 -2.89 -9.36 7.93
N THR A 143 -2.71 -8.82 6.72
CA THR A 143 -3.63 -7.86 6.11
C THR A 143 -5.00 -8.46 5.89
N ASP A 144 -5.11 -9.67 5.35
CA ASP A 144 -6.39 -10.36 5.14
C ASP A 144 -7.14 -10.56 6.46
N CYS A 145 -6.46 -11.08 7.48
CA CYS A 145 -7.04 -11.30 8.81
C CYS A 145 -7.51 -9.98 9.45
N THR A 146 -6.63 -8.98 9.52
CA THR A 146 -6.94 -7.69 10.17
C THR A 146 -7.98 -6.89 9.40
N PHE A 147 -7.95 -6.94 8.06
CA PHE A 147 -8.99 -6.36 7.22
C PHE A 147 -10.33 -7.04 7.44
N TYR A 148 -10.39 -8.37 7.41
CA TYR A 148 -11.63 -9.12 7.60
C TYR A 148 -12.33 -8.75 8.91
N TRP A 149 -11.60 -8.80 10.02
CA TRP A 149 -12.16 -8.49 11.33
C TRP A 149 -12.49 -7.01 11.49
N GLY A 150 -11.64 -6.11 10.99
CA GLY A 150 -11.89 -4.67 10.99
C GLY A 150 -13.13 -4.31 10.18
N HIS A 151 -13.25 -4.85 8.98
CA HIS A 151 -14.38 -4.64 8.08
C HIS A 151 -15.68 -5.21 8.65
N ARG A 152 -15.63 -6.43 9.22
CA ARG A 152 -16.78 -7.02 9.92
C ARG A 152 -17.24 -6.15 11.09
N ALA A 153 -16.31 -5.55 11.84
CA ALA A 153 -16.67 -4.62 12.90
C ALA A 153 -17.33 -3.34 12.36
N LEU A 154 -16.84 -2.79 11.25
CA LEU A 154 -17.44 -1.61 10.59
C LEU A 154 -18.89 -1.85 10.13
N HIS A 155 -19.28 -3.10 9.91
CA HIS A 155 -20.65 -3.48 9.57
C HIS A 155 -21.59 -3.60 10.78
N VAL A 156 -21.11 -3.45 12.03
CA VAL A 156 -21.97 -3.33 13.21
C VAL A 156 -22.88 -2.09 13.04
N PRO A 157 -24.20 -2.16 13.32
CA PRO A 157 -25.14 -1.11 12.93
C PRO A 157 -24.79 0.32 13.36
N ALA A 158 -24.18 0.50 14.53
CA ALA A 158 -23.72 1.81 15.01
C ALA A 158 -22.55 2.35 14.17
N LEU A 159 -21.51 1.53 13.95
CA LEU A 159 -20.34 1.90 13.15
C LEU A 159 -20.71 2.04 11.67
N TYR A 160 -21.60 1.20 11.17
CA TYR A 160 -22.06 1.27 9.80
C TYR A 160 -22.68 2.64 9.50
N LYS A 161 -23.65 3.04 10.33
CA LYS A 161 -24.35 4.32 10.16
C LYS A 161 -23.41 5.51 10.35
N ALA A 162 -22.46 5.42 11.28
CA ALA A 162 -21.57 6.52 11.62
C ALA A 162 -20.46 6.74 10.59
N ILE A 163 -19.80 5.67 10.13
CA ILE A 163 -18.54 5.78 9.37
C ILE A 163 -18.48 4.91 8.12
N HIS A 164 -19.16 3.74 8.07
CA HIS A 164 -19.04 2.84 6.92
C HIS A 164 -20.02 3.13 5.77
N LYS A 165 -21.12 3.85 6.02
CA LYS A 165 -22.15 4.12 5.02
C LYS A 165 -21.61 4.91 3.81
N GLN A 166 -20.62 5.78 4.01
CA GLN A 166 -19.99 6.54 2.93
C GLN A 166 -19.31 5.60 1.92
N HIS A 167 -18.58 4.59 2.40
CA HIS A 167 -17.90 3.63 1.54
C HIS A 167 -18.91 2.87 0.65
N HIS A 168 -20.06 2.49 1.22
CA HIS A 168 -21.16 1.85 0.50
C HIS A 168 -22.00 2.77 -0.42
N GLU A 169 -21.62 4.04 -0.60
CA GLU A 169 -22.16 4.87 -1.71
C GLU A 169 -21.79 4.26 -3.07
N PHE A 170 -20.66 3.57 -3.16
CA PHE A 170 -20.25 2.81 -4.33
C PHE A 170 -20.89 1.42 -4.32
N THR A 171 -21.80 1.18 -5.27
CA THR A 171 -22.38 -0.16 -5.51
C THR A 171 -21.60 -0.96 -6.56
N VAL A 172 -20.77 -0.28 -7.36
CA VAL A 172 -19.82 -0.87 -8.29
C VAL A 172 -18.43 -0.41 -7.87
N SER A 173 -17.59 -1.36 -7.46
CA SER A 173 -16.21 -1.09 -7.06
C SER A 173 -15.41 -0.51 -8.23
N ILE A 174 -14.57 0.46 -7.89
CA ILE A 174 -13.47 0.98 -8.71
C ILE A 174 -12.31 1.22 -7.74
N GLY A 175 -11.07 1.27 -8.22
CA GLY A 175 -9.91 1.43 -7.34
C GLY A 175 -10.00 2.64 -6.39
N PHE A 176 -10.52 3.79 -6.83
CA PHE A 176 -10.75 4.95 -5.95
C PHE A 176 -11.85 4.74 -4.89
N ALA A 177 -12.80 3.83 -5.11
CA ALA A 177 -13.85 3.52 -4.13
C ALA A 177 -13.27 2.83 -2.89
N ALA A 178 -12.23 2.00 -3.06
CA ALA A 178 -11.56 1.31 -1.95
C ALA A 178 -10.97 2.27 -0.90
N GLN A 179 -10.63 3.50 -1.31
CA GLN A 179 -10.06 4.53 -0.44
C GLN A 179 -11.02 5.69 -0.17
N TYR A 180 -12.20 5.68 -0.78
CA TYR A 180 -13.26 6.64 -0.49
C TYR A 180 -14.08 6.17 0.72
N ALA A 181 -13.57 6.49 1.89
CA ALA A 181 -14.12 6.06 3.17
C ALA A 181 -13.97 7.16 4.23
N HIS A 182 -14.66 7.02 5.36
CA HIS A 182 -14.42 7.88 6.52
C HIS A 182 -12.96 7.73 7.00
N PRO A 183 -12.27 8.78 7.52
CA PRO A 183 -10.86 8.69 7.89
C PRO A 183 -10.54 7.57 8.90
N ILE A 184 -11.43 7.34 9.87
CA ILE A 184 -11.30 6.24 10.83
C ILE A 184 -11.40 4.87 10.13
N GLU A 185 -12.31 4.72 9.18
CA GLU A 185 -12.41 3.51 8.38
C GLU A 185 -11.17 3.32 7.51
N LEU A 186 -10.62 4.39 6.92
CA LEU A 186 -9.38 4.31 6.18
C LEU A 186 -8.22 3.82 7.05
N ILE A 187 -8.16 4.26 8.31
CA ILE A 187 -7.16 3.77 9.27
C ILE A 187 -7.38 2.28 9.59
N LEU A 188 -8.60 1.89 9.96
CA LEU A 188 -8.92 0.53 10.42
C LEU A 188 -8.98 -0.50 9.29
N GLY A 189 -9.38 -0.08 8.09
CA GLY A 189 -9.63 -0.92 6.92
C GLY A 189 -8.54 -0.85 5.86
N ASN A 190 -7.60 0.10 5.92
CA ASN A 190 -6.49 0.16 4.96
C ASN A 190 -5.14 0.28 5.65
N VAL A 191 -4.93 1.30 6.47
CA VAL A 191 -3.60 1.59 7.07
C VAL A 191 -3.16 0.48 8.03
N VAL A 192 -3.98 0.15 9.02
CA VAL A 192 -3.68 -0.90 10.01
C VAL A 192 -3.52 -2.26 9.32
N PRO A 193 -4.42 -2.69 8.42
CA PRO A 193 -4.24 -3.95 7.74
C PRO A 193 -2.95 -4.06 6.94
N VAL A 194 -2.62 -3.05 6.12
CA VAL A 194 -1.41 -3.08 5.29
C VAL A 194 -0.14 -3.04 6.16
N LEU A 195 -0.13 -2.29 7.26
CA LEU A 195 1.00 -2.20 8.20
C LEU A 195 1.18 -3.43 9.10
N SER A 196 0.11 -4.20 9.34
CA SER A 196 0.05 -5.20 10.40
C SER A 196 1.23 -6.19 10.40
N GLY A 197 1.48 -6.88 9.28
CA GLY A 197 2.58 -7.84 9.17
C GLY A 197 3.96 -7.19 9.25
N PHE A 198 4.14 -6.07 8.55
CA PHE A 198 5.40 -5.32 8.55
C PHE A 198 5.82 -4.90 9.96
N VAL A 199 4.88 -4.34 10.73
CA VAL A 199 5.09 -3.85 12.10
C VAL A 199 5.23 -5.03 13.07
N ALA A 200 4.37 -6.04 12.98
CA ALA A 200 4.38 -7.18 13.91
C ALA A 200 5.70 -7.97 13.87
N PHE A 201 6.28 -8.11 12.67
CA PHE A 201 7.48 -8.92 12.45
C PHE A 201 8.76 -8.09 12.21
N ARG A 202 8.70 -6.76 12.39
CA ARG A 202 9.83 -5.82 12.22
C ARG A 202 10.64 -6.08 10.95
N MET A 203 9.95 -6.06 9.81
CA MET A 203 10.58 -6.37 8.53
C MET A 203 11.40 -5.18 8.00
N HIS A 204 12.37 -5.47 7.12
CA HIS A 204 13.20 -4.44 6.49
C HIS A 204 12.37 -3.51 5.58
N PHE A 205 12.74 -2.24 5.44
CA PHE A 205 11.97 -1.27 4.64
C PHE A 205 11.82 -1.66 3.17
N ALA A 206 12.79 -2.39 2.60
CA ALA A 206 12.65 -2.95 1.24
C ALA A 206 11.42 -3.88 1.10
N VAL A 207 11.14 -4.69 2.12
CA VAL A 207 9.96 -5.57 2.14
C VAL A 207 8.68 -4.74 2.17
N TRP A 208 8.68 -3.65 2.94
CA TRP A 208 7.56 -2.71 2.96
C TRP A 208 7.30 -2.10 1.59
N CYS A 209 8.33 -1.67 0.87
CA CYS A 209 8.17 -1.10 -0.47
C CYS A 209 7.54 -2.09 -1.45
N VAL A 210 7.99 -3.35 -1.44
CA VAL A 210 7.44 -4.42 -2.29
C VAL A 210 6.01 -4.75 -1.85
N TRP A 211 5.79 -4.95 -0.54
CA TRP A 211 4.49 -5.28 0.01
C TRP A 211 3.45 -4.20 -0.25
N MET A 212 3.79 -2.92 -0.04
CA MET A 212 2.92 -1.79 -0.30
C MET A 212 2.44 -1.78 -1.76
N PHE A 213 3.37 -2.01 -2.70
CA PHE A 213 3.01 -2.09 -4.11
C PHE A 213 2.03 -3.25 -4.38
N VAL A 214 2.33 -4.45 -3.86
CA VAL A 214 1.47 -5.64 -4.04
C VAL A 214 0.08 -5.42 -3.42
N ALA A 215 0.02 -4.89 -2.20
CA ALA A 215 -1.23 -4.64 -1.48
C ALA A 215 -2.11 -3.62 -2.21
N LEU A 216 -1.52 -2.52 -2.68
CA LEU A 216 -2.27 -1.48 -3.40
C LEU A 216 -2.64 -1.90 -4.81
N ALA A 217 -1.80 -2.73 -5.46
CA ALA A 217 -2.16 -3.34 -6.73
C ALA A 217 -3.38 -4.26 -6.57
N GLY A 218 -3.40 -5.11 -5.53
CA GLY A 218 -4.56 -5.94 -5.20
C GLY A 218 -5.81 -5.11 -4.88
N THR A 219 -5.66 -4.05 -4.09
CA THR A 219 -6.77 -3.15 -3.71
C THR A 219 -7.34 -2.38 -4.91
N THR A 220 -6.48 -1.99 -5.87
CA THR A 220 -6.87 -1.18 -7.03
C THR A 220 -7.43 -2.03 -8.18
N ALA A 221 -7.00 -3.29 -8.28
CA ALA A 221 -7.38 -4.21 -9.34
C ALA A 221 -8.72 -4.94 -9.12
N ALA A 222 -9.33 -4.80 -7.93
CA ALA A 222 -10.59 -5.44 -7.53
C ALA A 222 -11.83 -4.69 -8.01
#